data_AF-A0A037ZIL8-F1
#
_entry.id   AF-A0A037ZIL8-F1
#
_cell.length_a   1.000
_cell.length_b   1.000
_cell.length_c   1.000
_cell.angle_alpha   90.00
_cell.angle_beta   90.00
_cell.angle_gamma   90.00
#
_symmetry.space_group_name_H-M   'P 1'
#
loop_
_entity.id
_entity.type
_entity.pdbx_description
1 polymer ?
#
loop_
_entity_poly.entity_id
_entity_poly.type
_entity_poly.pdbx_seq_one_letter_code
_entity_poly.pdbx_strand_id
1 'polypeptide(L)'
;MIDMRAWHPIAKLLHWVMAALLLSMIGCGFLMAQTAAKGDFAARVLGLRVYDLYQLHKSIGVSLFALLVLRVVWRALHRPPPFPQGMSAGVVRAAKLTHLGLYVLMATMPLTGWLMASSSPLGIPTVVFGVLPIPHLVGPDAEVSAFWGRLHWMGGVSMLALVTLHVAGALKHHFVDRDDVLRHMLPFGRRLGWVVVLILPFAFVHPALAQTHWKVDPAKSTLAFEVKIGTSIAFGTFSDWTAHIQFDPQDQNQNSVQVQVSTATASISAPQAAAPLAGSSWLDADAFPVAEFVADSLTWDGQHLTVPGTLTLKGVTLPLVLSGTLDIAGSTATAQLRSTLSRHDFGIGDANPAVSTDVIIAVSLTAHRVQ
;
A
#
# COMPACT_ATOMS: atom_id res chain seq x y z
N MET A 1 9.58 -28.80 -39.69
CA MET A 1 9.46 -27.53 -40.43
C MET A 1 9.21 -26.41 -39.43
N ILE A 2 10.10 -25.41 -39.35
CA ILE A 2 9.86 -24.20 -38.57
C ILE A 2 8.81 -23.40 -39.33
N ASP A 3 7.62 -23.23 -38.75
CA ASP A 3 6.57 -22.41 -39.35
C ASP A 3 6.99 -20.93 -39.29
N MET A 4 7.40 -20.38 -40.44
CA MET A 4 7.85 -18.98 -40.58
C MET A 4 6.73 -17.96 -40.33
N ARG A 5 5.49 -18.40 -40.07
CA ARG A 5 4.34 -17.54 -39.78
C ARG A 5 4.08 -17.36 -38.29
N ALA A 6 4.65 -18.21 -37.43
CA ALA A 6 4.43 -18.17 -35.98
C ALA A 6 5.50 -17.35 -35.24
N TRP A 7 5.11 -16.70 -34.14
CA TRP A 7 6.08 -16.03 -33.27
C TRP A 7 7.03 -17.04 -32.60
N HIS A 8 8.27 -16.61 -32.38
CA HIS A 8 9.25 -17.40 -31.63
C HIS A 8 8.72 -17.75 -30.22
N PRO A 9 8.93 -18.99 -29.71
CA PRO A 9 8.42 -19.40 -28.40
C PRO A 9 8.79 -18.44 -27.25
N ILE A 10 10.02 -17.90 -27.25
CA ILE A 10 10.46 -16.90 -26.25
C ILE A 10 9.65 -15.60 -26.33
N ALA A 11 9.33 -15.12 -27.53
CA ALA A 11 8.51 -13.92 -27.69
C ALA A 11 7.08 -14.15 -27.16
N LYS A 12 6.53 -15.35 -27.38
CA LYS A 12 5.24 -15.77 -26.82
C LYS A 12 5.28 -15.84 -25.30
N LEU A 13 6.32 -16.47 -24.74
CA LEU A 13 6.51 -16.56 -23.29
C LEU A 13 6.58 -15.17 -22.66
N LEU A 14 7.47 -14.31 -23.16
CA LEU A 14 7.60 -12.93 -22.68
C LEU A 14 6.28 -12.18 -22.77
N HIS A 15 5.54 -12.32 -23.87
CA HIS A 15 4.23 -11.70 -24.01
C HIS A 15 3.23 -12.15 -22.95
N TRP A 16 3.05 -13.45 -22.76
CA TRP A 16 2.01 -13.96 -21.85
C TRP A 16 2.38 -13.75 -20.38
N VAL A 17 3.66 -13.87 -20.02
CA VAL A 17 4.12 -13.51 -18.67
C VAL A 17 3.88 -12.03 -18.40
N MET A 18 4.29 -11.14 -19.32
CA MET A 18 4.04 -9.71 -19.16
C MET A 18 2.54 -9.38 -19.15
N ALA A 19 1.73 -10.04 -19.98
CA ALA A 19 0.29 -9.82 -20.02
C ALA A 19 -0.37 -10.20 -18.68
N ALA A 20 -0.01 -11.35 -18.10
CA ALA A 20 -0.51 -11.76 -16.80
C ALA A 20 -0.12 -10.75 -15.71
N LEU A 21 1.16 -10.36 -15.65
CA LEU A 21 1.64 -9.37 -14.68
C LEU A 21 1.00 -7.99 -14.86
N LEU A 22 0.78 -7.55 -16.10
CA LEU A 22 0.16 -6.26 -16.40
C LEU A 22 -1.32 -6.25 -16.00
N LEU A 23 -2.06 -7.33 -16.24
CA LEU A 23 -3.44 -7.46 -15.77
C LEU A 23 -3.52 -7.47 -14.23
N SER A 24 -2.59 -8.16 -13.56
CA SER A 24 -2.45 -8.10 -12.10
C SER A 24 -2.17 -6.68 -11.60
N MET A 25 -1.31 -5.91 -12.30
CA MET A 25 -1.02 -4.51 -11.96
C MET A 25 -2.25 -3.61 -12.07
N ILE A 26 -3.07 -3.81 -13.11
CA ILE A 26 -4.33 -3.07 -13.28
C ILE A 26 -5.28 -3.40 -12.12
N GLY A 27 -5.48 -4.68 -11.82
CA GLY A 27 -6.32 -5.11 -10.69
C GLY A 27 -5.83 -4.58 -9.34
N CYS A 28 -4.52 -4.66 -9.11
CA CYS A 28 -3.86 -4.10 -7.93
C CYS A 28 -4.06 -2.57 -7.82
N GLY A 29 -3.90 -1.84 -8.93
CA GLY A 29 -4.16 -0.40 -8.96
C GLY A 29 -5.60 -0.01 -8.60
N PHE A 30 -6.59 -0.77 -9.08
CA PHE A 30 -7.99 -0.59 -8.67
C PHE A 30 -8.21 -0.90 -7.19
N LEU A 31 -7.60 -1.97 -6.69
CA LEU A 31 -7.68 -2.34 -5.28
C LEU A 31 -7.08 -1.23 -4.40
N MET A 32 -5.91 -0.70 -4.76
CA MET A 32 -5.26 0.45 -4.10
C MET A 32 -6.14 1.70 -4.10
N ALA A 33 -6.74 2.03 -5.25
CA ALA A 33 -7.65 3.17 -5.35
C ALA A 33 -8.90 2.99 -4.48
N GLN A 34 -9.44 1.77 -4.41
CA GLN A 34 -10.55 1.44 -3.51
C GLN A 34 -10.14 1.54 -2.04
N THR A 35 -8.93 1.08 -1.69
CA THR A 35 -8.39 1.18 -0.31
C THR A 35 -8.30 2.63 0.12
N ALA A 36 -7.77 3.49 -0.75
CA ALA A 36 -7.65 4.92 -0.49
C ALA A 36 -9.01 5.64 -0.40
N ALA A 37 -10.01 5.23 -1.19
CA ALA A 37 -11.30 5.92 -1.26
C ALA A 37 -12.34 5.41 -0.26
N LYS A 38 -12.30 4.13 0.12
CA LYS A 38 -13.37 3.44 0.86
C LYS A 38 -12.88 2.67 2.09
N GLY A 39 -11.61 2.80 2.45
CA GLY A 39 -10.98 2.02 3.51
C GLY A 39 -10.51 0.64 3.06
N ASP A 40 -9.83 -0.07 3.96
CA ASP A 40 -8.99 -1.22 3.63
C ASP A 40 -9.69 -2.58 3.56
N PHE A 41 -11.02 -2.60 3.70
CA PHE A 41 -11.83 -3.82 3.73
C PHE A 41 -11.51 -4.79 2.58
N ALA A 42 -11.43 -4.29 1.34
CA ALA A 42 -11.17 -5.12 0.16
C ALA A 42 -9.77 -5.76 0.17
N ALA A 43 -8.76 -5.03 0.65
CA ALA A 43 -7.40 -5.56 0.80
C ALA A 43 -7.35 -6.63 1.91
N ARG A 44 -8.07 -6.41 3.01
CA ARG A 44 -8.17 -7.34 4.14
C ARG A 44 -8.89 -8.64 3.80
N VAL A 45 -9.93 -8.59 2.97
CA VAL A 45 -10.59 -9.80 2.45
C VAL A 45 -9.60 -10.68 1.68
N LEU A 46 -8.61 -10.09 1.02
CA LEU A 46 -7.54 -10.79 0.31
C LEU A 46 -6.33 -11.12 1.19
N GLY A 47 -6.40 -10.85 2.50
CA GLY A 47 -5.30 -11.08 3.44
C GLY A 47 -4.10 -10.15 3.22
N LEU A 48 -4.27 -9.02 2.52
CA LEU A 48 -3.20 -8.08 2.20
C LEU A 48 -3.26 -6.84 3.10
N ARG A 49 -2.12 -6.45 3.66
CA ARG A 49 -1.93 -5.14 4.31
C ARG A 49 -1.81 -4.06 3.24
N VAL A 50 -2.19 -2.81 3.57
CA VAL A 50 -2.05 -1.68 2.63
C VAL A 50 -0.59 -1.49 2.24
N TYR A 51 0.34 -1.56 3.19
CA TYR A 51 1.77 -1.50 2.92
C TYR A 51 2.22 -2.58 1.92
N ASP A 52 1.85 -3.85 2.15
CA ASP A 52 2.22 -4.97 1.28
C ASP A 52 1.65 -4.84 -0.12
N LEU A 53 0.40 -4.39 -0.23
CA LEU A 53 -0.25 -4.14 -1.51
C LEU A 53 0.57 -3.13 -2.33
N TYR A 54 1.00 -2.03 -1.71
CA TYR A 54 1.79 -1.00 -2.36
C TYR A 54 3.21 -1.48 -2.69
N GLN A 55 3.87 -2.23 -1.81
CA GLN A 55 5.20 -2.80 -2.09
C GLN A 55 5.14 -3.88 -3.18
N LEU A 56 4.09 -4.70 -3.21
CA LEU A 56 3.85 -5.69 -4.26
C LEU A 56 3.64 -5.00 -5.61
N HIS A 57 2.82 -3.93 -5.66
CA HIS A 57 2.62 -3.12 -6.85
C HIS A 57 3.95 -2.58 -7.40
N LYS A 58 4.78 -1.98 -6.54
CA LYS A 58 6.11 -1.47 -6.92
C LYS A 58 7.01 -2.58 -7.45
N SER A 59 7.04 -3.72 -6.76
CA SER A 59 7.90 -4.86 -7.12
C SER A 59 7.53 -5.47 -8.48
N ILE A 60 6.24 -5.68 -8.73
CA ILE A 60 5.74 -6.15 -10.03
C ILE A 60 6.01 -5.09 -11.11
N GLY A 61 5.84 -3.80 -10.81
CA GLY A 61 6.15 -2.71 -11.73
C GLY A 61 7.61 -2.71 -12.19
N VAL A 62 8.57 -2.87 -11.26
CA VAL A 62 9.99 -3.00 -11.57
C VAL A 62 10.27 -4.25 -12.41
N SER A 63 9.64 -5.38 -12.06
CA SER A 63 9.79 -6.65 -12.80
C SER A 63 9.30 -6.52 -14.25
N LEU A 64 8.15 -5.86 -14.45
CA LEU A 64 7.61 -5.58 -15.79
C LEU A 64 8.55 -4.69 -16.61
N PHE A 65 9.19 -3.70 -15.97
CA PHE A 65 10.18 -2.86 -16.64
C PHE A 65 11.39 -3.68 -17.12
N ALA A 66 11.93 -4.57 -16.28
CA ALA A 66 13.01 -5.46 -16.67
C ALA A 66 12.61 -6.41 -17.82
N LEU A 67 11.41 -7.00 -17.74
CA LEU A 67 10.87 -7.85 -18.81
C LEU A 67 10.63 -7.08 -20.11
N LEU A 68 10.23 -5.80 -20.02
CA LEU A 68 10.08 -4.94 -21.18
C LEU A 68 11.42 -4.73 -21.90
N VAL A 69 12.49 -4.46 -21.16
CA VAL A 69 13.84 -4.33 -21.73
C VAL A 69 14.21 -5.60 -22.47
N LEU A 70 14.03 -6.77 -21.86
CA LEU A 70 14.28 -8.06 -22.50
C LEU A 70 13.44 -8.25 -23.77
N ARG A 71 12.16 -7.86 -23.74
CA ARG A 71 11.26 -7.95 -24.89
C ARG A 71 11.66 -7.00 -26.03
N VAL A 72 12.12 -5.79 -25.71
CA VAL A 72 12.61 -4.83 -26.71
C VAL A 72 13.89 -5.34 -27.36
N VAL A 73 14.85 -5.82 -26.56
CA VAL A 73 16.09 -6.44 -27.06
C VAL A 73 15.76 -7.65 -27.94
N TRP A 74 14.89 -8.55 -27.47
CA TRP A 74 14.47 -9.71 -28.26
C TRP A 74 13.87 -9.33 -29.61
N ARG A 75 12.98 -8.33 -29.61
CA ARG A 75 12.33 -7.82 -30.82
C ARG A 75 13.30 -7.11 -31.78
N ALA A 76 14.35 -6.48 -31.26
CA ALA A 76 15.39 -5.88 -32.09
C ALA A 76 16.26 -6.95 -32.76
N LEU A 77 16.50 -8.07 -32.08
CA LEU A 77 17.33 -9.17 -32.57
C LEU A 77 16.57 -10.17 -33.48
N HIS A 78 15.24 -10.21 -33.41
CA HIS A 78 14.42 -11.18 -34.14
C HIS A 78 13.35 -10.51 -34.98
N ARG A 79 13.26 -10.88 -36.27
CA ARG A 79 12.25 -10.34 -37.19
C ARG A 79 10.84 -10.78 -36.79
N PRO A 80 9.88 -9.86 -36.64
CA PRO A 80 8.48 -10.23 -36.37
C PRO A 80 7.86 -10.88 -37.61
N PRO A 81 6.88 -11.79 -37.43
CA PRO A 81 6.09 -12.31 -38.55
C PRO A 81 5.42 -11.17 -39.35
N PRO A 82 5.26 -11.33 -40.66
CA PRO A 82 4.55 -10.35 -41.48
C PRO A 82 3.06 -10.26 -41.09
N PHE A 83 2.45 -9.11 -41.34
CA PHE A 83 1.00 -8.97 -41.20
C PHE A 83 0.27 -9.89 -42.20
N PRO A 84 -0.95 -10.38 -41.87
CA PRO A 84 -1.80 -11.11 -42.81
C PRO A 84 -1.97 -10.37 -44.15
N GLN A 85 -1.97 -11.13 -45.25
CA GLN A 85 -2.22 -10.58 -46.58
C GLN A 85 -3.65 -10.03 -46.67
N GLY A 86 -3.83 -8.88 -47.32
CA GLY A 86 -5.14 -8.24 -47.50
C GLY A 86 -5.57 -7.28 -46.38
N MET A 87 -4.75 -7.09 -45.33
CA MET A 87 -5.05 -6.11 -44.29
C MET A 87 -4.92 -4.66 -44.80
N SER A 88 -5.93 -3.83 -44.52
CA SER A 88 -5.91 -2.42 -44.95
C SER A 88 -4.81 -1.63 -44.24
N ALA A 89 -4.27 -0.61 -44.92
CA ALA A 89 -3.20 0.23 -44.36
C ALA A 89 -3.62 0.94 -43.06
N GLY A 90 -4.90 1.29 -42.92
CA GLY A 90 -5.46 1.89 -41.71
C GLY A 90 -5.39 0.95 -40.51
N VAL A 91 -5.75 -0.33 -40.68
CA VAL A 91 -5.68 -1.33 -39.60
C VAL A 91 -4.23 -1.60 -39.21
N VAL A 92 -3.32 -1.71 -40.18
CA VAL A 92 -1.89 -1.89 -39.91
C VAL A 92 -1.33 -0.69 -39.12
N ARG A 93 -1.72 0.54 -39.50
CA ARG A 93 -1.31 1.76 -38.77
C ARG A 93 -1.86 1.76 -37.36
N ALA A 94 -3.14 1.44 -37.16
CA ALA A 94 -3.75 1.35 -35.84
C ALA A 94 -3.04 0.30 -34.96
N ALA A 95 -2.78 -0.90 -35.47
CA ALA A 95 -2.05 -1.94 -34.75
C ALA A 95 -0.65 -1.47 -34.33
N LYS A 96 0.08 -0.78 -35.21
CA LYS A 96 1.41 -0.23 -34.88
C LYS A 96 1.33 0.84 -33.80
N LEU A 97 0.37 1.75 -33.87
CA LEU A 97 0.19 2.83 -32.89
C LEU A 97 -0.25 2.29 -31.53
N THR A 98 -1.18 1.33 -31.48
CA THR A 98 -1.58 0.67 -30.22
C THR A 98 -0.39 -0.02 -29.58
N HIS A 99 0.40 -0.79 -30.34
CA HIS A 99 1.61 -1.40 -29.79
C HIS A 99 2.60 -0.34 -29.31
N LEU A 100 2.87 0.70 -30.09
CA LEU A 100 3.77 1.77 -29.68
C LEU A 100 3.32 2.43 -28.37
N GLY A 101 2.03 2.75 -28.24
CA GLY A 101 1.45 3.31 -27.02
C GLY A 101 1.63 2.38 -25.81
N LEU A 102 1.38 1.07 -25.98
CA LEU A 102 1.62 0.08 -24.94
C LEU A 102 3.11 0.03 -24.54
N TYR A 103 4.04 0.04 -25.49
CA TYR A 103 5.48 0.06 -25.21
C TYR A 103 5.90 1.33 -24.45
N VAL A 104 5.41 2.50 -24.88
CA VAL A 104 5.70 3.78 -24.23
C VAL A 104 5.17 3.77 -22.80
N LEU A 105 3.91 3.41 -22.59
CA LEU A 105 3.32 3.38 -21.25
C LEU A 105 3.99 2.34 -20.35
N MET A 106 4.32 1.15 -20.86
CA MET A 106 5.03 0.15 -20.05
C MET A 106 6.42 0.64 -19.62
N ALA A 107 7.06 1.51 -20.40
CA ALA A 107 8.35 2.10 -20.04
C ALA A 107 8.20 3.28 -19.06
N THR A 108 7.21 4.16 -19.28
CA THR A 108 7.07 5.40 -18.51
C THR A 108 6.33 5.21 -17.18
N MET A 109 5.44 4.22 -17.08
CA MET A 109 4.66 3.96 -15.86
C MET A 109 5.54 3.62 -14.64
N PRO A 110 6.52 2.69 -14.73
CA PRO A 110 7.41 2.42 -13.61
C PRO A 110 8.23 3.65 -13.19
N LEU A 111 8.66 4.48 -14.17
CA LEU A 111 9.43 5.70 -13.90
C LEU A 111 8.60 6.76 -13.17
N THR A 112 7.37 7.00 -13.63
CA THR A 112 6.45 7.94 -12.96
C THR A 112 6.09 7.45 -11.54
N GLY A 113 5.88 6.14 -11.35
CA GLY A 113 5.62 5.57 -10.03
C GLY A 113 6.83 5.66 -9.09
N TRP A 114 8.04 5.48 -9.62
CA TRP A 114 9.27 5.62 -8.85
C TRP A 114 9.54 7.08 -8.44
N LEU A 115 9.29 8.04 -9.34
CA LEU A 115 9.39 9.47 -9.04
C LEU A 115 8.35 9.92 -8.01
N MET A 116 7.11 9.44 -8.13
CA MET A 116 6.05 9.65 -7.14
C MET A 116 6.47 9.12 -5.77
N ALA A 117 6.99 7.89 -5.70
CA ALA A 117 7.44 7.29 -4.45
C ALA A 117 8.67 7.99 -3.85
N SER A 118 9.62 8.41 -4.70
CA SER A 118 10.84 9.11 -4.27
C SER A 118 10.54 10.49 -3.67
N SER A 119 9.60 11.22 -4.27
CA SER A 119 9.18 12.55 -3.80
C SER A 119 8.13 12.51 -2.68
N SER A 120 7.69 11.32 -2.24
CA SER A 120 6.67 11.22 -1.21
C SER A 120 7.15 11.81 0.13
N PRO A 121 6.36 12.69 0.78
CA PRO A 121 6.67 13.18 2.13
C PRO A 121 6.82 12.08 3.18
N LEU A 122 6.20 10.92 2.95
CA LEU A 122 6.27 9.78 3.86
C LEU A 122 7.65 9.10 3.86
N GLY A 123 8.49 9.35 2.84
CA GLY A 123 9.85 8.81 2.79
C GLY A 123 9.96 7.29 2.73
N ILE A 124 8.85 6.57 2.47
CA ILE A 124 8.83 5.11 2.51
C ILE A 124 9.72 4.54 1.39
N PRO A 125 10.72 3.69 1.72
CA PRO A 125 11.59 3.10 0.72
C PRO A 125 10.81 2.14 -0.21
N THR A 126 11.24 2.07 -1.47
CA THR A 126 10.78 1.02 -2.38
C THR A 126 11.68 -0.18 -2.19
N VAL A 127 11.13 -1.31 -1.74
CA VAL A 127 11.90 -2.54 -1.50
C VAL A 127 11.36 -3.65 -2.39
N VAL A 128 12.10 -3.98 -3.45
CA VAL A 128 11.68 -4.99 -4.42
C VAL A 128 11.62 -6.35 -3.74
N PHE A 129 10.39 -6.89 -3.67
CA PHE A 129 10.04 -8.14 -3.00
C PHE A 129 10.56 -8.24 -1.56
N GLY A 130 10.71 -7.10 -0.87
CA GLY A 130 11.24 -7.06 0.50
C GLY A 130 12.75 -7.31 0.63
N VAL A 131 13.47 -7.51 -0.48
CA VAL A 131 14.89 -7.87 -0.47
C VAL A 131 15.80 -6.73 -0.93
N LEU A 132 15.45 -6.09 -2.04
CA LEU A 132 16.33 -5.11 -2.68
C LEU A 132 15.78 -3.69 -2.54
N PRO A 133 16.34 -2.84 -1.67
CA PRO A 133 15.96 -1.44 -1.61
C PRO A 133 16.41 -0.71 -2.88
N ILE A 134 15.50 0.07 -3.47
CA ILE A 134 15.80 0.98 -4.57
C ILE A 134 15.91 2.39 -4.01
N PRO A 135 17.02 3.11 -4.29
CA PRO A 135 17.20 4.47 -3.79
C PRO A 135 16.15 5.42 -4.37
N HIS A 136 15.83 6.46 -3.60
CA HIS A 136 15.05 7.58 -4.11
C HIS A 136 15.87 8.40 -5.11
N LEU A 137 15.22 8.84 -6.18
CA LEU A 137 15.87 9.67 -7.23
C LEU A 137 15.87 11.15 -6.89
N VAL A 138 14.90 11.58 -6.09
CA VAL A 138 14.65 12.97 -5.70
C VAL A 138 14.26 13.00 -4.23
N GLY A 139 14.43 14.16 -3.59
CA GLY A 139 14.03 14.35 -2.19
C GLY A 139 12.50 14.52 -2.03
N PRO A 140 12.00 14.47 -0.78
CA PRO A 140 10.58 14.63 -0.48
C PRO A 140 10.05 16.01 -0.87
N ASP A 141 8.96 16.04 -1.63
CA ASP A 141 8.24 17.24 -2.05
C ASP A 141 6.79 16.84 -2.41
N ALA A 142 5.83 17.38 -1.66
CA ALA A 142 4.42 17.01 -1.78
C ALA A 142 3.82 17.42 -3.15
N GLU A 143 4.21 18.56 -3.70
CA GLU A 143 3.70 19.03 -4.99
C GLU A 143 4.25 18.18 -6.14
N VAL A 144 5.53 17.85 -6.08
CA VAL A 144 6.20 16.96 -7.03
C VAL A 144 5.58 15.56 -6.97
N SER A 145 5.37 15.02 -5.77
CA SER A 145 4.73 13.71 -5.58
C SER A 145 3.30 13.70 -6.14
N ALA A 146 2.51 14.74 -5.86
CA ALA A 146 1.16 14.88 -6.39
C ALA A 146 1.13 14.99 -7.93
N PHE A 147 2.08 15.70 -8.53
CA PHE A 147 2.22 15.79 -9.98
C PHE A 147 2.48 14.42 -10.62
N TRP A 148 3.47 13.69 -10.11
CA TRP A 148 3.79 12.35 -10.62
C TRP A 148 2.65 11.35 -10.34
N GLY A 149 1.95 11.48 -9.21
CA GLY A 149 0.77 10.68 -8.90
C GLY A 149 -0.36 10.88 -9.91
N ARG A 150 -0.64 12.13 -10.32
CA ARG A 150 -1.62 12.41 -11.39
C ARG A 150 -1.21 11.78 -12.71
N LEU A 151 0.05 11.95 -13.13
CA LEU A 151 0.56 11.34 -14.37
C LEU A 151 0.51 9.81 -14.34
N HIS A 152 0.87 9.20 -13.21
CA HIS A 152 0.83 7.75 -13.03
C HIS A 152 -0.61 7.23 -13.11
N TRP A 153 -1.56 7.89 -12.45
CA TRP A 153 -2.98 7.54 -12.53
C TRP A 153 -3.53 7.67 -13.96
N MET A 154 -3.27 8.79 -14.65
CA MET A 154 -3.68 9.02 -16.04
C MET A 154 -3.06 7.96 -16.98
N GLY A 155 -1.80 7.62 -16.76
CA GLY A 155 -1.11 6.57 -17.50
C GLY A 155 -1.71 5.18 -17.25
N GLY A 156 -2.15 4.88 -16.02
CA GLY A 156 -2.85 3.65 -15.67
C GLY A 156 -4.19 3.50 -16.39
N VAL A 157 -5.01 4.55 -16.42
CA VAL A 157 -6.28 4.56 -17.17
C VAL A 157 -6.03 4.44 -18.68
N SER A 158 -5.01 5.13 -19.19
CA SER A 158 -4.60 5.03 -20.60
C SER A 158 -4.10 3.62 -20.95
N MET A 159 -3.38 2.97 -20.05
CA MET A 159 -2.92 1.59 -20.20
C MET A 159 -4.11 0.64 -20.30
N LEU A 160 -5.09 0.75 -19.39
CA LEU A 160 -6.32 -0.05 -19.44
C LEU A 160 -7.03 0.12 -20.80
N ALA A 161 -7.23 1.37 -21.25
CA ALA A 161 -7.87 1.64 -22.53
C ALA A 161 -7.13 0.99 -23.71
N LEU A 162 -5.79 1.10 -23.76
CA LEU A 162 -4.99 0.49 -24.82
C LEU A 162 -4.94 -1.04 -24.75
N VAL A 163 -4.91 -1.63 -23.54
CA VAL A 163 -5.00 -3.09 -23.36
C VAL A 163 -6.36 -3.59 -23.85
N THR A 164 -7.46 -2.91 -23.49
CA THR A 164 -8.80 -3.24 -23.99
C THR A 164 -8.86 -3.15 -25.50
N LEU A 165 -8.35 -2.07 -26.10
CA LEU A 165 -8.28 -1.91 -27.56
C LEU A 165 -7.46 -3.01 -28.22
N HIS A 166 -6.31 -3.36 -27.65
CA HIS A 166 -5.43 -4.41 -28.15
C HIS A 166 -6.12 -5.78 -28.13
N VAL A 167 -6.73 -6.15 -27.01
CA VAL A 167 -7.47 -7.41 -26.85
C VAL A 167 -8.68 -7.44 -27.79
N ALA A 168 -9.47 -6.36 -27.86
CA ALA A 168 -10.61 -6.26 -28.76
C ALA A 168 -10.19 -6.41 -30.23
N GLY A 169 -9.06 -5.83 -30.62
CA GLY A 169 -8.47 -6.03 -31.95
C GLY A 169 -8.14 -7.49 -32.21
N ALA A 170 -7.44 -8.17 -31.30
CA ALA A 170 -7.11 -9.59 -31.44
C ALA A 170 -8.36 -10.49 -31.52
N LEU A 171 -9.40 -10.19 -30.73
CA LEU A 171 -10.67 -10.93 -30.76
C LEU A 171 -11.46 -10.67 -32.05
N LYS A 172 -11.49 -9.42 -32.55
CA LYS A 172 -12.09 -9.09 -33.85
C LYS A 172 -11.40 -9.87 -34.97
N HIS A 173 -10.08 -9.86 -34.99
CA HIS A 173 -9.28 -10.62 -35.96
C HIS A 173 -9.60 -12.11 -35.91
N HIS A 174 -9.76 -12.67 -34.72
CA HIS A 174 -10.06 -14.09 -34.54
C HIS A 174 -11.49 -14.49 -34.92
N PHE A 175 -12.50 -13.74 -34.46
CA PHE A 175 -13.90 -14.13 -34.57
C PHE A 175 -14.62 -13.54 -35.79
N VAL A 176 -14.25 -12.33 -36.20
CA VAL A 176 -14.89 -11.60 -37.32
C VAL A 176 -14.08 -11.78 -38.59
N ASP A 177 -12.79 -11.38 -38.57
CA ASP A 177 -11.94 -11.46 -39.75
C ASP A 177 -11.44 -12.90 -40.03
N ARG A 178 -11.56 -13.78 -39.02
CA ARG A 178 -11.20 -15.21 -39.05
C ARG A 178 -9.77 -15.48 -39.52
N ASP A 179 -8.84 -14.61 -39.13
CA ASP A 179 -7.42 -14.78 -39.42
C ASP A 179 -6.63 -15.41 -38.25
N ASP A 180 -5.35 -15.67 -38.50
CA ASP A 180 -4.46 -16.33 -37.54
C ASP A 180 -3.68 -15.36 -36.63
N VAL A 181 -4.02 -14.06 -36.57
CA VAL A 181 -3.27 -13.06 -35.77
C VAL A 181 -3.16 -13.48 -34.31
N LEU A 182 -4.28 -13.84 -33.67
CA LEU A 182 -4.28 -14.32 -32.29
C LEU A 182 -3.55 -15.66 -32.16
N ARG A 183 -3.81 -16.59 -33.08
CA ARG A 183 -3.24 -17.95 -33.06
C ARG A 183 -1.72 -17.95 -33.17
N HIS A 184 -1.15 -17.00 -33.90
CA HIS A 184 0.30 -16.84 -33.99
C HIS A 184 0.93 -16.46 -32.66
N MET A 185 0.19 -15.88 -31.70
CA MET A 185 0.71 -15.49 -30.39
C MET A 185 0.42 -16.51 -29.28
N LEU A 186 -0.43 -17.51 -29.51
CA LEU A 186 -0.77 -18.51 -28.48
C LEU A 186 0.45 -19.37 -28.10
N PRO A 187 0.63 -19.67 -26.80
CA PRO A 187 1.82 -20.34 -26.29
C PRO A 187 1.87 -21.84 -26.66
N PHE A 188 0.73 -22.47 -26.95
CA PHE A 188 0.63 -23.91 -27.26
C PHE A 188 -0.20 -24.14 -28.54
N GLY A 189 0.32 -24.95 -29.47
CA GLY A 189 -0.41 -25.34 -30.69
C GLY A 189 -1.64 -26.22 -30.39
N ARG A 190 -2.45 -26.51 -31.43
CA ARG A 190 -3.81 -27.10 -31.45
C ARG A 190 -4.14 -28.35 -30.59
N ARG A 191 -3.25 -28.87 -29.72
CA ARG A 191 -3.41 -30.20 -29.09
C ARG A 191 -3.57 -30.27 -27.56
N LEU A 192 -3.65 -29.17 -26.81
CA LEU A 192 -3.95 -29.30 -25.38
C LEU A 192 -4.80 -28.15 -24.86
N GLY A 193 -5.82 -28.51 -24.10
CA GLY A 193 -6.92 -27.67 -23.65
C GLY A 193 -6.48 -26.41 -22.89
N TRP A 194 -7.26 -25.36 -23.13
CA TRP A 194 -7.23 -24.06 -22.47
C TRP A 194 -7.48 -24.19 -20.97
N VAL A 195 -6.46 -24.49 -20.16
CA VAL A 195 -6.61 -24.42 -18.69
C VAL A 195 -5.39 -23.82 -17.97
N VAL A 196 -4.18 -23.81 -18.55
CA VAL A 196 -2.98 -23.57 -17.72
C VAL A 196 -2.43 -22.13 -17.70
N VAL A 197 -3.00 -21.17 -18.46
CA VAL A 197 -2.48 -19.77 -18.48
C VAL A 197 -3.35 -18.79 -17.67
N LEU A 198 -4.52 -19.20 -17.19
CA LEU A 198 -5.38 -18.36 -16.32
C LEU A 198 -5.13 -18.57 -14.82
N ILE A 199 -4.32 -19.55 -14.43
CA ILE A 199 -3.94 -19.81 -13.05
C ILE A 199 -2.45 -19.58 -12.95
N LEU A 200 -2.03 -18.33 -12.89
CA LEU A 200 -0.81 -17.89 -12.22
C LEU A 200 -0.76 -16.34 -12.18
N PRO A 201 -1.57 -15.72 -11.31
CA PRO A 201 -1.14 -14.47 -10.72
C PRO A 201 -1.00 -14.63 -9.20
N PHE A 202 -0.49 -15.76 -8.68
CA PHE A 202 -0.35 -15.92 -7.22
C PHE A 202 0.78 -16.84 -6.71
N ALA A 203 1.67 -17.39 -7.56
CA ALA A 203 2.76 -18.27 -7.06
C ALA A 203 4.12 -17.58 -6.84
N PHE A 204 4.10 -16.27 -6.59
CA PHE A 204 5.12 -15.65 -5.75
C PHE A 204 4.44 -14.84 -4.64
N VAL A 205 3.39 -15.41 -4.04
CA VAL A 205 3.27 -15.27 -2.59
C VAL A 205 4.42 -16.12 -2.06
N HIS A 206 5.58 -15.49 -1.80
CA HIS A 206 6.37 -15.96 -0.67
C HIS A 206 5.35 -16.16 0.45
N PRO A 207 5.30 -17.30 1.16
CA PRO A 207 4.58 -17.29 2.42
C PRO A 207 5.13 -16.07 3.13
N ALA A 208 4.29 -15.05 3.32
CA ALA A 208 4.55 -14.07 4.36
C ALA A 208 4.79 -14.99 5.55
N LEU A 209 6.03 -15.04 6.04
CA LEU A 209 6.34 -15.75 7.27
C LEU A 209 5.22 -15.34 8.22
N ALA A 210 4.43 -16.32 8.68
CA ALA A 210 3.14 -16.08 9.32
C ALA A 210 3.30 -14.92 10.30
N GLN A 211 2.80 -13.75 9.91
CA GLN A 211 3.08 -12.53 10.67
C GLN A 211 2.29 -12.66 11.96
N THR A 212 2.98 -12.53 13.09
CA THR A 212 2.34 -12.66 14.39
C THR A 212 1.46 -11.43 14.62
N HIS A 213 0.17 -11.57 14.31
CA HIS A 213 -0.84 -10.54 14.52
C HIS A 213 -1.42 -10.63 15.92
N TRP A 214 -1.61 -9.48 16.54
CA TRP A 214 -2.24 -9.38 17.85
C TRP A 214 -3.55 -8.60 17.74
N LYS A 215 -4.65 -9.23 18.14
CA LYS A 215 -5.97 -8.61 18.19
C LYS A 215 -6.22 -8.08 19.59
N VAL A 216 -6.49 -6.80 19.71
CA VAL A 216 -6.83 -6.14 20.98
C VAL A 216 -8.14 -6.70 21.56
N ASP A 217 -8.13 -6.97 22.86
CA ASP A 217 -9.34 -7.21 23.66
C ASP A 217 -9.83 -5.84 24.19
N PRO A 218 -10.86 -5.24 23.60
CA PRO A 218 -11.34 -3.91 23.98
C PRO A 218 -11.91 -3.88 25.41
N ALA A 219 -12.38 -5.01 25.94
CA ALA A 219 -12.93 -5.07 27.30
C ALA A 219 -11.84 -5.03 28.39
N LYS A 220 -10.58 -5.30 28.02
CA LYS A 220 -9.41 -5.31 28.91
C LYS A 220 -8.32 -4.34 28.49
N SER A 221 -8.66 -3.40 27.61
CA SER A 221 -7.73 -2.42 27.09
C SER A 221 -8.29 -1.02 27.30
N THR A 222 -7.41 -0.05 27.49
CA THR A 222 -7.76 1.35 27.73
C THR A 222 -6.69 2.23 27.12
N LEU A 223 -7.13 3.18 26.28
CA LEU A 223 -6.34 4.32 25.87
C LEU A 223 -6.74 5.52 26.72
N ALA A 224 -5.83 5.92 27.60
CA ALA A 224 -6.04 7.00 28.55
C ALA A 224 -5.03 8.14 28.35
N PHE A 225 -5.36 9.29 28.90
CA PHE A 225 -4.44 10.39 29.08
C PHE A 225 -4.61 11.00 30.46
N GLU A 226 -3.54 11.58 30.98
CA GLU A 226 -3.51 12.24 32.27
C GLU A 226 -3.00 13.67 32.05
N VAL A 227 -3.70 14.64 32.63
CA VAL A 227 -3.29 16.04 32.54
C VAL A 227 -3.54 16.72 33.88
N LYS A 228 -2.58 17.53 34.30
CA LYS A 228 -2.73 18.33 35.51
C LYS A 228 -3.60 19.56 35.22
N ILE A 229 -4.60 19.79 36.06
CA ILE A 229 -5.48 20.97 36.04
C ILE A 229 -5.42 21.63 37.42
N GLY A 230 -4.78 22.79 37.50
CA GLY A 230 -4.47 23.45 38.78
C GLY A 230 -3.60 22.53 39.65
N THR A 231 -4.15 22.04 40.77
CA THR A 231 -3.47 21.12 41.70
C THR A 231 -3.91 19.66 41.56
N SER A 232 -4.91 19.37 40.72
CA SER A 232 -5.47 18.03 40.54
C SER A 232 -4.99 17.39 39.24
N ILE A 233 -4.97 16.05 39.19
CA ILE A 233 -4.77 15.29 37.96
C ILE A 233 -6.15 14.87 37.45
N ALA A 234 -6.45 15.25 36.21
CA ALA A 234 -7.63 14.81 35.50
C ALA A 234 -7.25 13.62 34.62
N PHE A 235 -8.13 12.61 34.60
CA PHE A 235 -7.95 11.39 33.82
C PHE A 235 -8.95 11.40 32.68
N GLY A 236 -8.46 11.21 31.46
CA GLY A 236 -9.30 11.09 30.30
C GLY A 236 -9.08 9.81 29.54
N THR A 237 -10.05 9.46 28.71
CA THR A 237 -10.04 8.25 27.89
C THR A 237 -10.63 8.52 26.53
N PHE A 238 -10.29 7.66 25.58
CA PHE A 238 -10.98 7.55 24.30
C PHE A 238 -11.75 6.23 24.27
N SER A 239 -13.06 6.28 24.04
CA SER A 239 -13.87 5.06 24.02
C SER A 239 -13.90 4.36 22.65
N ASP A 240 -13.53 5.06 21.59
CA ASP A 240 -13.46 4.51 20.23
C ASP A 240 -12.06 4.68 19.65
N TRP A 241 -11.35 3.56 19.59
CA TRP A 241 -10.04 3.44 18.98
C TRP A 241 -9.82 2.01 18.50
N THR A 242 -8.96 1.88 17.51
CA THR A 242 -8.55 0.59 16.94
C THR A 242 -7.05 0.52 16.87
N ALA A 243 -6.49 -0.68 17.00
CA ALA A 243 -5.07 -0.90 16.84
C ALA A 243 -4.82 -2.13 15.97
N HIS A 244 -3.89 -1.97 15.03
CA HIS A 244 -3.31 -3.00 14.21
C HIS A 244 -1.89 -3.25 14.70
N ILE A 245 -1.68 -4.42 15.30
CA ILE A 245 -0.43 -4.76 15.96
C ILE A 245 0.15 -5.99 15.27
N GLN A 246 1.34 -5.79 14.70
CA GLN A 246 2.21 -6.84 14.22
C GLN A 246 3.46 -6.85 15.07
N PHE A 247 3.63 -7.93 15.81
CA PHE A 247 4.73 -8.05 16.74
C PHE A 247 5.17 -9.50 16.83
N ASP A 248 6.35 -9.78 16.30
CA ASP A 248 7.06 -11.04 16.50
C ASP A 248 8.24 -10.81 17.45
N PRO A 249 8.23 -11.43 18.64
CA PRO A 249 9.36 -11.38 19.56
C PRO A 249 10.66 -11.97 18.99
N GLN A 250 10.56 -12.87 18.01
CA GLN A 250 11.70 -13.59 17.41
C GLN A 250 12.23 -12.90 16.13
N ASP A 251 11.40 -12.11 15.44
CA ASP A 251 11.79 -11.33 14.26
C ASP A 251 11.39 -9.87 14.41
N GLN A 252 12.30 -9.05 14.97
CA GLN A 252 12.02 -7.64 15.24
C GLN A 252 12.04 -6.75 13.99
N ASN A 253 12.42 -7.27 12.81
CA ASN A 253 12.59 -6.49 11.59
C ASN A 253 11.26 -6.21 10.85
N GLN A 254 10.15 -6.80 11.29
CA GLN A 254 8.84 -6.67 10.65
C GLN A 254 7.74 -6.22 11.62
N ASN A 255 8.12 -5.65 12.77
CA ASN A 255 7.18 -5.19 13.77
C ASN A 255 6.57 -3.84 13.40
N SER A 256 5.25 -3.71 13.49
CA SER A 256 4.57 -2.45 13.24
C SER A 256 3.33 -2.30 14.11
N VAL A 257 3.00 -1.05 14.42
CA VAL A 257 1.79 -0.67 15.14
C VAL A 257 1.14 0.51 14.44
N GLN A 258 -0.14 0.39 14.14
CA GLN A 258 -0.97 1.50 13.69
C GLN A 258 -2.18 1.61 14.60
N VAL A 259 -2.39 2.79 15.18
CA VAL A 259 -3.53 3.08 16.07
C VAL A 259 -4.32 4.23 15.49
N GLN A 260 -5.63 4.08 15.40
CA GLN A 260 -6.55 5.15 15.02
C GLN A 260 -7.51 5.41 16.16
N VAL A 261 -7.71 6.69 16.49
CA VAL A 261 -8.49 7.15 17.63
C VAL A 261 -9.52 8.14 17.13
N SER A 262 -10.80 7.92 17.46
CA SER A 262 -11.87 8.86 17.19
C SER A 262 -11.82 10.00 18.23
N THR A 263 -11.40 11.18 17.80
CA THR A 263 -11.14 12.33 18.69
C THR A 263 -12.39 12.84 19.38
N ALA A 264 -13.56 12.66 18.76
CA ALA A 264 -14.86 13.00 19.32
C ALA A 264 -15.22 12.19 20.59
N THR A 265 -14.58 11.03 20.79
CA THR A 265 -14.85 10.14 21.93
C THR A 265 -14.00 10.43 23.17
N ALA A 266 -13.24 11.51 23.14
CA ALA A 266 -12.47 11.97 24.28
C ALA A 266 -13.40 12.32 25.45
N SER A 267 -13.14 11.73 26.61
CA SER A 267 -13.80 12.05 27.87
C SER A 267 -12.76 12.39 28.93
N ILE A 268 -13.15 13.15 29.96
CA ILE A 268 -12.25 13.53 31.06
C ILE A 268 -13.02 13.63 32.38
N SER A 269 -12.40 13.19 33.48
CA SER A 269 -12.97 13.15 34.83
C SER A 269 -13.03 14.51 35.55
N ALA A 270 -13.14 15.61 34.81
CA ALA A 270 -13.12 16.99 35.34
C ALA A 270 -14.33 17.82 34.87
N PRO A 271 -15.42 17.92 35.68
CA PRO A 271 -16.66 18.61 35.29
C PRO A 271 -16.48 20.10 34.97
N GLN A 272 -15.50 20.77 35.59
CA GLN A 272 -15.26 22.22 35.45
C GLN A 272 -14.31 22.57 34.28
N ALA A 273 -13.66 21.56 33.67
CA ALA A 273 -12.78 21.71 32.51
C ALA A 273 -13.39 21.15 31.22
N ALA A 274 -14.64 20.65 31.28
CA ALA A 274 -15.37 20.10 30.15
C ALA A 274 -15.89 21.19 29.18
N ALA A 275 -15.01 22.10 28.75
CA ALA A 275 -15.13 22.55 27.37
C ALA A 275 -15.13 21.27 26.52
N PRO A 276 -16.03 21.14 25.53
CA PRO A 276 -16.10 19.92 24.74
C PRO A 276 -14.70 19.66 24.19
N LEU A 277 -14.06 18.56 24.60
CA LEU A 277 -12.72 18.20 24.12
C LEU A 277 -12.71 18.10 22.60
N ALA A 278 -13.86 17.76 22.02
CA ALA A 278 -14.13 17.77 20.58
C ALA A 278 -14.17 19.18 19.93
N GLY A 279 -14.27 20.25 20.70
CA GLY A 279 -14.38 21.62 20.19
C GLY A 279 -13.07 22.15 19.57
N SER A 280 -13.19 23.21 18.76
CA SER A 280 -12.12 23.75 17.92
C SER A 280 -10.87 24.25 18.69
N SER A 281 -11.06 24.75 19.91
CA SER A 281 -9.94 25.15 20.78
C SER A 281 -9.17 23.97 21.36
N TRP A 282 -9.70 22.75 21.26
CA TRP A 282 -9.13 21.51 21.78
C TRP A 282 -8.76 20.57 20.64
N LEU A 283 -9.39 19.40 20.55
CA LEU A 283 -9.10 18.39 19.54
C LEU A 283 -9.69 18.71 18.17
N ASP A 284 -10.68 19.61 18.11
CA ASP A 284 -11.35 20.05 16.89
C ASP A 284 -11.83 18.85 16.04
N ALA A 285 -12.66 18.00 16.65
CA ALA A 285 -13.04 16.70 16.11
C ALA A 285 -13.86 16.79 14.81
N ASP A 286 -14.49 17.94 14.54
CA ASP A 286 -15.20 18.16 13.27
C ASP A 286 -14.22 18.30 12.10
N ALA A 287 -13.10 19.00 12.30
CA ALA A 287 -12.05 19.17 11.29
C ALA A 287 -11.03 18.02 11.30
N PHE A 288 -10.77 17.43 12.46
CA PHE A 288 -9.78 16.37 12.69
C PHE A 288 -10.41 15.19 13.44
N PRO A 289 -11.30 14.42 12.80
CA PRO A 289 -12.07 13.36 13.45
C PRO A 289 -11.23 12.16 13.90
N VAL A 290 -10.03 12.01 13.35
CA VAL A 290 -9.13 10.89 13.62
C VAL A 290 -7.76 11.42 14.02
N ALA A 291 -7.25 10.90 15.15
CA ALA A 291 -5.84 10.94 15.49
C ALA A 291 -5.21 9.58 15.16
N GLU A 292 -3.97 9.60 14.68
CA GLU A 292 -3.29 8.38 14.22
C GLU A 292 -1.88 8.28 14.79
N PHE A 293 -1.53 7.11 15.31
CA PHE A 293 -0.16 6.78 15.70
C PHE A 293 0.37 5.64 14.81
N VAL A 294 1.55 5.83 14.22
CA VAL A 294 2.21 4.84 13.36
C VAL A 294 3.64 4.59 13.85
N ALA A 295 4.00 3.33 14.04
CA ALA A 295 5.34 2.88 14.35
C ALA A 295 5.72 1.70 13.46
N ASP A 296 6.91 1.76 12.86
CA ASP A 296 7.46 0.71 11.98
C ASP A 296 8.59 -0.08 12.66
N SER A 297 8.82 0.14 13.95
CA SER A 297 9.80 -0.60 14.74
C SER A 297 9.36 -0.71 16.19
N LEU A 298 9.68 -1.85 16.80
CA LEU A 298 9.41 -2.14 18.20
C LEU A 298 10.62 -2.89 18.76
N THR A 299 11.19 -2.39 19.85
CA THR A 299 12.28 -3.07 20.56
C THR A 299 11.76 -3.62 21.87
N TRP A 300 11.98 -4.92 22.09
CA TRP A 300 11.61 -5.62 23.33
C TRP A 300 12.78 -6.45 23.83
N ASP A 301 13.11 -6.30 25.11
CA ASP A 301 14.24 -6.99 25.77
C ASP A 301 13.81 -8.21 26.62
N GLY A 302 12.53 -8.58 26.57
CA GLY A 302 11.94 -9.63 27.40
C GLY A 302 11.05 -9.10 28.52
N GLN A 303 11.12 -7.81 28.83
CA GLN A 303 10.27 -7.18 29.84
C GLN A 303 9.83 -5.76 29.43
N HIS A 304 10.75 -4.97 28.89
CA HIS A 304 10.53 -3.59 28.48
C HIS A 304 10.32 -3.49 26.98
N LEU A 305 9.24 -2.81 26.59
CA LEU A 305 8.90 -2.51 25.21
C LEU A 305 9.11 -1.03 24.94
N THR A 306 9.78 -0.70 23.83
CA THR A 306 9.87 0.66 23.29
C THR A 306 9.33 0.69 21.86
N VAL A 307 8.44 1.62 21.60
CA VAL A 307 7.71 1.78 20.33
C VAL A 307 7.90 3.22 19.85
N PRO A 308 9.00 3.51 19.14
CA PRO A 308 9.20 4.81 18.50
C PRO A 308 8.29 4.92 17.28
N GLY A 309 7.52 6.00 17.21
CA GLY A 309 6.60 6.25 16.11
C GLY A 309 6.32 7.74 15.90
N THR A 310 5.28 8.00 15.13
CA THR A 310 4.76 9.35 14.86
C THR A 310 3.30 9.42 15.24
N LEU A 311 2.92 10.51 15.91
CA LEU A 311 1.53 10.83 16.24
C LEU A 311 1.09 11.98 15.34
N THR A 312 0.01 11.77 14.59
CA THR A 312 -0.75 12.81 13.92
C THR A 312 -1.98 13.15 14.76
N LEU A 313 -2.04 14.36 15.26
CA LEU A 313 -3.13 14.85 16.10
C LEU A 313 -3.44 16.30 15.71
N LYS A 314 -4.73 16.61 15.49
CA LYS A 314 -5.17 17.95 15.04
C LYS A 314 -4.40 18.47 13.81
N GLY A 315 -4.11 17.57 12.86
CA GLY A 315 -3.40 17.90 11.62
C GLY A 315 -1.89 18.13 11.75
N VAL A 316 -1.33 18.01 12.95
CA VAL A 316 0.11 18.12 13.20
C VAL A 316 0.69 16.74 13.47
N THR A 317 1.80 16.42 12.79
CA THR A 317 2.51 15.12 12.92
C THR A 317 3.85 15.31 13.62
N LEU A 318 4.03 14.66 14.77
CA LEU A 318 5.26 14.74 15.56
C LEU A 318 5.73 13.37 16.04
N PRO A 319 7.04 13.17 16.28
CA PRO A 319 7.54 11.95 16.90
C PRO A 319 6.95 11.72 18.30
N LEU A 320 6.61 10.48 18.61
CA LEU A 320 6.17 10.05 19.93
C LEU A 320 6.76 8.67 20.21
N VAL A 321 7.33 8.48 21.41
CA VAL A 321 7.87 7.19 21.84
C VAL A 321 7.02 6.66 22.99
N LEU A 322 6.31 5.56 22.75
CA LEU A 322 5.63 4.81 23.80
C LEU A 322 6.62 3.81 24.41
N SER A 323 6.75 3.80 25.72
CA SER A 323 7.61 2.83 26.41
C SER A 323 6.97 2.31 27.69
N GLY A 324 7.33 1.09 28.07
CA GLY A 324 6.84 0.48 29.30
C GLY A 324 7.03 -1.01 29.33
N THR A 325 6.10 -1.74 29.93
CA THR A 325 6.21 -3.19 30.12
C THR A 325 5.36 -3.94 29.10
N LEU A 326 5.86 -5.11 28.70
CA LEU A 326 5.13 -6.10 27.90
C LEU A 326 5.39 -7.49 28.48
N ASP A 327 4.32 -8.16 28.88
CA ASP A 327 4.33 -9.58 29.28
C ASP A 327 3.60 -10.41 28.22
N ILE A 328 4.18 -11.57 27.87
CA ILE A 328 3.60 -12.47 26.88
C ILE A 328 3.50 -13.87 27.47
N ALA A 329 2.28 -14.28 27.77
CA ALA A 329 1.95 -15.61 28.27
C ALA A 329 1.19 -16.40 27.21
N GLY A 330 1.90 -17.30 26.51
CA GLY A 330 1.32 -18.15 25.48
C GLY A 330 0.81 -17.34 24.27
N SER A 331 -0.50 -17.22 24.13
CA SER A 331 -1.18 -16.43 23.07
C SER A 331 -1.75 -15.11 23.57
N THR A 332 -1.47 -14.70 24.81
CA THR A 332 -1.95 -13.44 25.38
C THR A 332 -0.77 -12.52 25.68
N ALA A 333 -0.88 -11.27 25.26
CA ALA A 333 0.07 -10.21 25.55
C ALA A 333 -0.62 -9.13 26.39
N THR A 334 0.05 -8.66 27.44
CA THR A 334 -0.39 -7.53 28.25
C THR A 334 0.68 -6.47 28.27
N ALA A 335 0.31 -5.23 27.93
CA ALA A 335 1.26 -4.11 27.88
C ALA A 335 0.76 -2.92 28.70
N GLN A 336 1.69 -2.24 29.36
CA GLN A 336 1.46 -0.97 30.02
C GLN A 336 2.49 0.02 29.49
N LEU A 337 2.06 0.90 28.59
CA LEU A 337 2.93 1.85 27.89
C LEU A 337 2.57 3.28 28.29
N ARG A 338 3.59 4.13 28.35
CA ARG A 338 3.43 5.55 28.60
C ARG A 338 4.26 6.39 27.63
N SER A 339 3.81 7.61 27.43
CA SER A 339 4.59 8.67 26.82
C SER A 339 4.16 10.02 27.39
N THR A 340 4.96 11.06 27.18
CA THR A 340 4.60 12.44 27.52
C THR A 340 4.73 13.29 26.28
N LEU A 341 3.73 14.13 26.03
CA LEU A 341 3.75 15.10 24.95
C LEU A 341 3.33 16.49 25.44
N SER A 342 3.74 17.52 24.71
CA SER A 342 3.26 18.89 24.90
C SER A 342 1.99 19.10 24.07
N ARG A 343 0.88 19.45 24.71
CA ARG A 343 -0.38 19.74 24.00
C ARG A 343 -0.28 20.99 23.10
N HIS A 344 0.62 21.91 23.44
CA HIS A 344 0.84 23.15 22.69
C HIS A 344 1.51 22.87 21.34
N ASP A 345 2.32 21.82 21.24
CA ASP A 345 2.96 21.43 19.98
C ASP A 345 1.92 21.01 18.92
N PHE A 346 0.73 20.62 19.36
CA PHE A 346 -0.42 20.28 18.53
C PHE A 346 -1.49 21.38 18.51
N GLY A 347 -1.22 22.56 19.10
CA GLY A 347 -2.17 23.68 19.16
C GLY A 347 -3.45 23.37 19.95
N ILE A 348 -3.35 22.56 21.02
CA ILE A 348 -4.48 22.11 21.82
C ILE A 348 -4.55 22.93 23.11
N GLY A 349 -5.62 23.71 23.27
CA GLY A 349 -5.99 24.39 24.51
C GLY A 349 -5.15 25.62 24.86
N ASP A 350 -4.47 26.25 23.89
CA ASP A 350 -3.43 27.28 24.08
C ASP A 350 -3.86 28.49 24.94
N ALA A 351 -5.16 28.72 25.12
CA ALA A 351 -5.71 29.82 25.93
C ALA A 351 -5.96 29.48 27.41
N ASN A 352 -5.74 28.24 27.88
CA ASN A 352 -6.10 27.82 29.25
C ASN A 352 -4.88 27.62 30.16
N PRO A 353 -4.52 28.59 31.02
CA PRO A 353 -3.36 28.50 31.92
C PRO A 353 -3.57 27.54 33.09
N ALA A 354 -4.81 27.11 33.36
CA ALA A 354 -5.08 26.16 34.43
C ALA A 354 -4.70 24.72 34.04
N VAL A 355 -4.56 24.42 32.74
CA VAL A 355 -4.24 23.09 32.23
C VAL A 355 -2.75 23.03 31.89
N SER A 356 -2.04 22.04 32.44
CA SER A 356 -0.63 21.82 32.17
C SER A 356 -0.36 21.62 30.68
N THR A 357 0.80 22.06 30.21
CA THR A 357 1.27 21.81 28.84
C THR A 357 1.54 20.32 28.62
N ASP A 358 2.15 19.67 29.60
CA ASP A 358 2.46 18.24 29.53
C ASP A 358 1.21 17.39 29.72
N VAL A 359 1.01 16.46 28.79
CA VAL A 359 -0.03 15.43 28.82
C VAL A 359 0.65 14.08 28.76
N ILE A 360 0.32 13.22 29.73
CA ILE A 360 0.79 11.84 29.76
C ILE A 360 -0.20 11.01 28.96
N ILE A 361 0.29 10.24 28.00
CA ILE A 361 -0.47 9.19 27.33
C ILE A 361 -0.22 7.89 28.09
N ALA A 362 -1.28 7.19 28.45
CA ALA A 362 -1.23 5.92 29.18
C ALA A 362 -2.04 4.86 28.44
N VAL A 363 -1.37 3.79 28.01
CA VAL A 363 -1.97 2.67 27.31
C VAL A 363 -1.90 1.45 28.22
N SER A 364 -3.06 0.87 28.52
CA SER A 364 -3.15 -0.47 29.11
C SER A 364 -3.78 -1.36 28.06
N LEU A 365 -3.09 -2.42 27.65
CA LEU A 365 -3.47 -3.23 26.51
C LEU A 365 -3.48 -4.69 26.90
N THR A 366 -4.54 -5.40 26.54
CA THR A 366 -4.55 -6.87 26.44
C THR A 366 -4.83 -7.24 24.99
N ALA A 367 -4.00 -8.11 24.41
CA ALA A 367 -4.18 -8.58 23.05
C ALA A 367 -3.97 -10.09 22.95
N HIS A 368 -4.64 -10.71 21.98
CA HIS A 368 -4.54 -12.13 21.71
C HIS A 368 -3.92 -12.38 20.35
N ARG A 369 -2.96 -13.30 20.29
CA ARG A 369 -2.33 -13.73 19.05
C ARG A 369 -3.38 -14.39 18.16
N VAL A 370 -3.51 -13.89 16.94
CA VAL A 370 -4.36 -14.48 15.89
C VAL A 370 -3.52 -15.49 15.14
N GLN A 371 -4.01 -16.73 15.04
CA GLN A 371 -3.38 -17.80 14.27
C GLN A 371 -3.77 -17.74 12.80
#